data_AF-A0A139WL02-F1
#
_entry.id   AF-A0A139WL02-F1
#
_cell.length_a   1.000
_cell.length_b   1.000
_cell.length_c   1.000
_cell.angle_alpha   90.00
_cell.angle_beta   90.00
_cell.angle_gamma   90.00
#
_symmetry.space_group_name_H-M   'P 1'
#
loop_
_entity.id
_entity.type
_entity.pdbx_description
1 polymer ?
#
loop_
_entity_poly.entity_id
_entity_poly.type
_entity_poly.pdbx_seq_one_letter_code
_entity_poly.pdbx_strand_id
1 'polypeptide(L)'
;MRIFNRDKVCSRDNIDFASCSAVINKMNEWLRNLYDTRCWCNLKLTGNIIGWLGVIYRSVAIIALAIYIAELPKEAHVYTILFSLLLAYCFVSLIANFTLLVGINKQCHRYLVLYIGVLGAEVCIIVILLVAGIILFSKINTPNILAYFIPCGVVFLGVYFYLWLCLVQLFEQFKSAYEERTSFQSRENDLNRFCCSLSCFRSASLDIAK
;
A
#
# COMPACT_ATOMS: atom_id res chain seq x y z
N MET A 1 -27.81 -39.16 39.89
CA MET A 1 -27.85 -38.02 38.94
C MET A 1 -27.41 -36.78 39.69
N ARG A 2 -26.18 -36.29 39.50
CA ARG A 2 -25.65 -35.08 40.17
C ARG A 2 -25.59 -33.94 39.15
N ILE A 3 -26.30 -32.86 39.45
CA ILE A 3 -26.28 -31.61 38.72
C ILE A 3 -25.00 -30.87 39.12
N PHE A 4 -24.08 -30.69 38.17
CA PHE A 4 -22.88 -29.87 38.37
C PHE A 4 -23.26 -28.40 38.20
N ASN A 5 -23.24 -27.66 39.30
CA ASN A 5 -23.38 -26.21 39.33
C ASN A 5 -22.04 -25.57 38.90
N ARG A 6 -22.04 -24.87 37.75
CA ARG A 6 -20.82 -24.37 37.07
C ARG A 6 -20.67 -22.84 37.16
N ASP A 7 -21.34 -22.21 38.11
CA ASP A 7 -21.32 -20.74 38.23
C ASP A 7 -20.56 -20.32 39.49
N LYS A 8 -19.22 -20.40 39.48
CA LYS A 8 -18.39 -19.75 40.50
C LYS A 8 -16.89 -19.74 40.22
N VAL A 9 -16.46 -19.29 39.04
CA VAL A 9 -15.07 -18.83 38.87
C VAL A 9 -15.04 -17.70 37.84
N CYS A 10 -14.95 -16.45 38.33
CA CYS A 10 -14.17 -15.36 37.74
C CYS A 10 -14.48 -14.06 38.51
N SER A 11 -13.87 -13.90 39.68
CA SER A 11 -13.67 -12.59 40.29
C SER A 11 -12.18 -12.46 40.62
N ARG A 12 -11.41 -11.90 39.69
CA ARG A 12 -10.09 -11.35 39.97
C ARG A 12 -9.85 -10.14 39.06
N ASP A 13 -9.69 -9.02 39.74
CA ASP A 13 -8.96 -7.82 39.34
C ASP A 13 -9.59 -6.95 38.25
N ASN A 14 -10.57 -6.14 38.69
CA ASN A 14 -10.98 -4.87 38.08
C ASN A 14 -9.82 -3.86 38.12
N ILE A 15 -8.72 -4.14 37.42
CA ILE A 15 -7.76 -3.12 37.02
C ILE A 15 -8.40 -2.43 35.83
N ASP A 16 -9.00 -1.25 36.06
CA ASP A 16 -9.46 -0.19 35.14
C ASP A 16 -9.40 -0.45 33.61
N PHE A 17 -9.90 -1.59 33.15
CA PHE A 17 -9.99 -1.95 31.73
C PHE A 17 -10.91 -0.99 31.00
N ALA A 18 -11.87 -0.40 31.72
CA ALA A 18 -12.74 0.66 31.23
C ALA A 18 -11.97 1.94 30.87
N SER A 19 -10.91 2.27 31.63
CA SER A 19 -10.12 3.48 31.39
C SER A 19 -9.14 3.29 30.22
N CYS A 20 -8.54 2.09 30.09
CA CYS A 20 -7.67 1.77 28.96
C CYS A 20 -8.47 1.61 27.64
N SER A 21 -9.66 0.99 27.69
CA SER A 21 -10.53 0.90 26.51
C SER A 21 -11.05 2.27 26.08
N ALA A 22 -11.33 3.18 27.01
CA ALA A 22 -11.72 4.56 26.70
C ALA A 22 -10.62 5.34 25.97
N VAL A 23 -9.35 5.19 26.38
CA VAL A 23 -8.21 5.83 25.70
C VAL A 23 -7.99 5.24 24.31
N ILE A 24 -8.04 3.91 24.16
CA ILE A 24 -7.91 3.25 22.85
C ILE A 24 -9.06 3.65 21.93
N ASN A 25 -10.28 3.74 22.44
CA ASN A 25 -11.44 4.18 21.66
C ASN A 25 -11.31 5.65 21.24
N LYS A 26 -10.86 6.55 22.11
CA LYS A 26 -10.61 7.96 21.77
C LYS A 26 -9.49 8.12 20.74
N MET A 27 -8.44 7.32 20.84
CA MET A 27 -7.32 7.33 19.89
C MET A 27 -7.73 6.78 18.52
N ASN A 28 -8.54 5.71 18.50
CA ASN A 28 -9.12 5.16 17.28
C ASN A 28 -10.14 6.12 16.64
N GLU A 29 -10.90 6.86 17.45
CA GLU A 29 -11.82 7.89 16.98
C GLU A 29 -11.06 9.09 16.38
N TRP A 30 -9.94 9.49 16.99
CA TRP A 30 -9.03 10.50 16.43
C TRP A 30 -8.41 10.04 15.11
N LEU A 31 -7.93 8.80 15.04
CA LEU A 31 -7.40 8.21 13.81
C LEU A 31 -8.47 8.09 12.72
N ARG A 32 -9.70 7.72 13.09
CA ARG A 32 -10.84 7.71 12.16
C ARG A 32 -11.20 9.10 11.68
N ASN A 33 -11.22 10.11 12.54
CA ASN A 33 -11.49 11.50 12.12
C ASN A 33 -10.39 12.07 11.22
N LEU A 34 -9.12 11.66 11.41
CA LEU A 34 -8.05 11.96 10.45
C LEU A 34 -8.27 11.24 9.11
N TYR A 35 -8.82 10.02 9.13
CA TYR A 35 -9.17 9.23 7.95
C TYR A 35 -10.47 9.68 7.23
N ASP A 36 -11.42 10.27 7.95
CA ASP A 36 -12.79 10.56 7.50
C ASP A 36 -12.95 11.99 6.93
N THR A 37 -11.86 12.74 6.83
CA THR A 37 -11.88 14.05 6.18
C THR A 37 -11.95 13.90 4.67
N ARG A 38 -13.15 13.61 4.12
CA ARG A 38 -13.75 13.97 2.81
C ARG A 38 -12.88 14.04 1.53
N CYS A 39 -11.63 13.59 1.56
CA CYS A 39 -10.63 13.67 0.49
C CYS A 39 -10.52 12.35 -0.29
N TRP A 40 -11.47 11.44 -0.08
CA TRP A 40 -11.51 10.09 -0.65
C TRP A 40 -11.61 10.12 -2.18
N CYS A 41 -12.35 11.08 -2.74
CA CYS A 41 -12.34 11.32 -4.19
C CYS A 41 -10.97 11.80 -4.68
N ASN A 42 -10.25 12.56 -3.85
CA ASN A 42 -8.99 13.17 -4.25
C ASN A 42 -7.86 12.15 -4.28
N LEU A 43 -7.79 11.20 -3.33
CA LEU A 43 -6.78 10.14 -3.32
C LEU A 43 -6.90 9.19 -4.51
N LYS A 44 -8.13 8.77 -4.86
CA LYS A 44 -8.37 7.94 -6.05
C LYS A 44 -8.00 8.68 -7.34
N LEU A 45 -8.41 9.94 -7.45
CA LEU A 45 -8.08 10.80 -8.59
C LEU A 45 -6.57 11.01 -8.70
N THR A 46 -5.91 11.34 -7.59
CA THR A 46 -4.46 11.56 -7.49
C THR A 46 -3.70 10.30 -7.87
N GLY A 47 -4.09 9.15 -7.34
CA GLY A 47 -3.49 7.86 -7.72
C GLY A 47 -3.66 7.54 -9.20
N ASN A 48 -4.82 7.84 -9.81
CA ASN A 48 -5.02 7.68 -11.24
C ASN A 48 -4.15 8.62 -12.08
N ILE A 49 -4.07 9.90 -11.70
CA ILE A 49 -3.24 10.89 -12.39
C ILE A 49 -1.77 10.47 -12.31
N ILE A 50 -1.28 10.11 -11.12
CA ILE A 50 0.10 9.65 -10.92
C ILE A 50 0.37 8.37 -11.71
N GLY A 51 -0.55 7.40 -11.69
CA GLY A 51 -0.40 6.17 -12.43
C GLY A 51 -0.27 6.40 -13.93
N TRP A 52 -1.13 7.25 -14.53
CA TRP A 52 -1.05 7.57 -15.95
C TRP A 52 0.20 8.39 -16.31
N LEU A 53 0.55 9.39 -15.52
CA LEU A 53 1.79 10.15 -15.71
C LEU A 53 3.01 9.23 -15.65
N GLY A 54 3.03 8.29 -14.70
CA GLY A 54 4.07 7.28 -14.57
C GLY A 54 4.15 6.36 -15.78
N VAL A 55 3.02 5.85 -16.29
CA VAL A 55 2.99 5.04 -17.52
C VAL A 55 3.57 5.81 -18.71
N ILE A 56 3.13 7.05 -18.95
CA ILE A 56 3.61 7.88 -20.06
C ILE A 56 5.11 8.13 -19.92
N TYR A 57 5.55 8.61 -18.76
CA TYR A 57 6.95 8.91 -18.49
C TYR A 57 7.85 7.69 -18.69
N ARG A 58 7.47 6.53 -18.14
CA ARG A 58 8.26 5.29 -18.27
C ARG A 58 8.29 4.75 -19.69
N SER A 59 7.20 4.90 -20.44
CA SER A 59 7.14 4.47 -21.85
C SER A 59 8.09 5.30 -22.71
N VAL A 60 8.11 6.63 -22.52
CA VAL A 60 9.05 7.52 -23.20
C VAL A 60 10.49 7.21 -22.80
N ALA A 61 10.76 6.98 -21.51
CA ALA A 61 12.08 6.63 -21.02
C ALA A 61 12.60 5.31 -21.61
N ILE A 62 11.74 4.29 -21.74
CA ILE A 62 12.10 3.00 -22.37
C ILE A 62 12.50 3.21 -23.83
N ILE A 63 11.70 3.97 -24.60
CA ILE A 63 11.99 4.25 -26.01
C ILE A 63 13.34 4.98 -26.12
N ALA A 64 13.54 6.03 -25.32
CA ALA A 64 14.78 6.79 -25.32
C ALA A 64 15.99 5.91 -24.98
N LEU A 65 15.92 5.13 -23.89
CA LEU A 65 16.99 4.22 -23.48
C LEU A 65 17.28 3.14 -24.53
N ALA A 66 16.24 2.60 -25.18
CA ALA A 66 16.42 1.62 -26.24
C ALA A 66 17.17 2.20 -27.45
N ILE A 67 16.85 3.43 -27.85
CA ILE A 67 17.57 4.14 -28.92
C ILE A 67 19.03 4.37 -28.51
N TYR A 68 19.27 4.88 -27.30
CA TYR A 68 20.64 5.09 -26.80
C TYR A 68 21.47 3.81 -26.77
N ILE A 69 20.89 2.68 -26.34
CA ILE A 69 21.56 1.37 -26.34
C ILE A 69 21.89 0.91 -27.76
N ALA A 70 21.03 1.19 -28.74
CA ALA A 70 21.27 0.82 -30.14
C ALA A 70 22.42 1.62 -30.78
N GLU A 71 22.63 2.86 -30.36
CA GLU A 71 23.68 3.75 -30.88
C GLU A 71 25.03 3.59 -30.15
N LEU A 72 25.07 2.88 -29.02
CA LEU A 72 26.28 2.70 -28.22
C LEU A 72 27.33 1.88 -28.99
N PRO A 73 28.59 2.36 -29.09
CA PRO A 73 29.66 1.60 -29.73
C PRO A 73 29.95 0.31 -28.95
N LYS A 74 30.29 -0.76 -29.67
CA LYS A 74 30.51 -2.11 -29.11
C LYS A 74 31.58 -2.17 -28.01
N GLU A 75 32.52 -1.23 -28.02
CA GLU A 75 33.64 -1.17 -27.07
C GLU A 75 33.24 -0.58 -25.70
N ALA A 76 32.06 0.04 -25.58
CA ALA A 76 31.59 0.72 -24.38
C ALA A 76 30.90 -0.24 -23.36
N HIS A 77 31.51 -1.38 -23.07
CA HIS A 77 30.90 -2.48 -22.30
C HIS A 77 30.28 -2.06 -20.95
N VAL A 78 30.94 -1.17 -20.20
CA VAL A 78 30.45 -0.70 -18.89
C VAL A 78 29.15 0.09 -19.03
N TYR A 79 29.07 0.96 -20.04
CA TYR A 79 27.87 1.76 -20.30
C TYR A 79 26.72 0.87 -20.76
N THR A 80 26.98 -0.11 -21.62
CA THR A 80 25.95 -1.06 -22.07
C THR A 80 25.28 -1.78 -20.89
N ILE A 81 26.07 -2.25 -19.91
CA ILE A 81 25.52 -2.90 -18.71
C ILE A 81 24.66 -1.91 -17.90
N LEU A 82 25.18 -0.70 -17.65
CA LEU A 82 24.47 0.32 -16.91
C LEU A 82 23.12 0.69 -17.56
N PHE A 83 23.12 0.99 -18.86
CA PHE A 83 21.90 1.34 -19.58
C PHE A 83 20.92 0.16 -19.67
N SER A 84 21.42 -1.08 -19.77
CA SER A 84 20.57 -2.28 -19.72
C SER A 84 19.88 -2.46 -18.36
N LEU A 85 20.59 -2.19 -17.26
CA LEU A 85 20.01 -2.19 -15.91
C LEU A 85 18.96 -1.08 -15.75
N LEU A 86 19.24 0.13 -16.25
CA LEU A 86 18.27 1.23 -16.26
C LEU A 86 17.02 0.87 -17.08
N LEU A 87 17.20 0.24 -18.23
CA LEU A 87 16.10 -0.21 -19.09
C LEU A 87 15.24 -1.26 -18.38
N ALA A 88 15.86 -2.29 -17.79
CA ALA A 88 15.16 -3.32 -17.01
C ALA A 88 14.36 -2.72 -15.86
N TYR A 89 14.96 -1.77 -15.12
CA TYR A 89 14.27 -1.04 -14.07
C TYR A 89 13.08 -0.23 -14.62
N CYS A 90 13.20 0.42 -15.78
CA CYS A 90 12.09 1.14 -16.39
C CYS A 90 10.93 0.21 -16.76
N PHE A 91 11.21 -1.01 -17.25
CA PHE A 91 10.17 -2.02 -17.50
C PHE A 91 9.47 -2.46 -16.21
N VAL A 92 10.22 -2.76 -15.15
CA VAL A 92 9.64 -3.13 -13.85
C VAL A 92 8.76 -2.00 -13.30
N SER A 93 9.25 -0.76 -13.37
CA SER A 93 8.49 0.40 -12.93
C SER A 93 7.25 0.65 -13.81
N LEU A 94 7.32 0.40 -15.13
CA LEU A 94 6.15 0.47 -16.00
C LEU A 94 5.08 -0.55 -15.60
N ILE A 95 5.46 -1.81 -15.37
CA ILE A 95 4.54 -2.86 -14.90
C ILE A 95 3.93 -2.46 -13.57
N ALA A 96 4.72 -1.93 -12.64
CA ALA A 96 4.23 -1.45 -11.35
C ALA A 96 3.17 -0.35 -11.53
N ASN A 97 3.38 0.63 -12.42
CA ASN A 97 2.40 1.68 -12.71
C ASN A 97 1.09 1.10 -13.29
N PHE A 98 1.17 0.10 -14.17
CA PHE A 98 -0.03 -0.60 -14.63
C PHE A 98 -0.75 -1.33 -13.49
N THR A 99 -0.02 -1.99 -12.60
CA THR A 99 -0.63 -2.65 -11.43
C THR A 99 -1.29 -1.65 -10.49
N LEU A 100 -0.73 -0.45 -10.31
CA LEU A 100 -1.38 0.63 -9.57
C LEU A 100 -2.72 1.01 -10.19
N LEU A 101 -2.74 1.28 -11.50
CA LEU A 101 -3.97 1.64 -12.22
C LEU A 101 -5.05 0.54 -12.13
N VAL A 102 -4.65 -0.72 -12.31
CA VAL A 102 -5.56 -1.87 -12.14
C VAL A 102 -6.05 -1.96 -10.69
N GLY A 103 -5.17 -1.78 -9.72
CA GLY A 103 -5.49 -1.82 -8.29
C GLY A 103 -6.50 -0.74 -7.88
N ILE A 104 -6.34 0.49 -8.39
CA ILE A 104 -7.26 1.60 -8.15
C ILE A 104 -8.63 1.34 -8.81
N ASN A 105 -8.64 0.84 -10.06
CA ASN A 105 -9.87 0.58 -10.79
C ASN A 105 -10.66 -0.61 -10.22
N LYS A 106 -9.96 -1.66 -9.76
CA LYS A 106 -10.55 -2.87 -9.16
C LYS A 106 -10.71 -2.79 -7.65
N GLN A 107 -10.27 -1.69 -7.00
CA GLN A 107 -10.25 -1.53 -5.55
C GLN A 107 -9.60 -2.71 -4.81
N CYS A 108 -8.52 -3.26 -5.36
CA CYS A 108 -7.87 -4.45 -4.82
C CYS A 108 -6.46 -4.10 -4.31
N HIS A 109 -6.32 -4.13 -2.98
CA HIS A 109 -5.09 -3.75 -2.26
C HIS A 109 -3.86 -4.56 -2.71
N ARG A 110 -4.02 -5.82 -3.14
CA ARG A 110 -2.90 -6.68 -3.54
C ARG A 110 -2.10 -6.13 -4.73
N TYR A 111 -2.76 -5.46 -5.67
CA TYR A 111 -2.07 -4.86 -6.82
C TYR A 111 -1.28 -3.60 -6.46
N LEU A 112 -1.61 -2.95 -5.34
CA LEU A 112 -0.88 -1.76 -4.87
C LEU A 112 0.47 -2.14 -4.24
N VAL A 113 0.61 -3.36 -3.71
CA VAL A 113 1.83 -3.81 -3.01
C VAL A 113 3.05 -3.72 -3.92
N LEU A 114 2.93 -4.13 -5.19
CA LEU A 114 4.03 -4.08 -6.14
C LEU A 114 4.51 -2.64 -6.36
N TYR A 115 3.57 -1.71 -6.53
CA TYR A 115 3.88 -0.30 -6.75
C TYR A 115 4.49 0.36 -5.51
N ILE A 116 3.93 0.10 -4.32
CA ILE A 116 4.47 0.61 -3.05
C ILE A 116 5.90 0.11 -2.83
N GLY A 117 6.18 -1.15 -3.15
CA GLY A 117 7.52 -1.73 -3.07
C GLY A 117 8.51 -1.06 -4.03
N VAL A 118 8.13 -0.88 -5.29
CA VAL A 118 8.96 -0.18 -6.28
C VAL A 118 9.22 1.26 -5.86
N LEU A 119 8.19 2.01 -5.47
CA LEU A 119 8.34 3.40 -5.04
C LEU A 119 9.19 3.53 -3.77
N GLY A 120 9.07 2.58 -2.82
CA GLY A 120 9.92 2.53 -1.64
C GLY A 120 11.40 2.29 -2.00
N ALA A 121 11.68 1.39 -2.96
CA ALA A 121 13.02 1.18 -3.47
C ALA A 121 13.57 2.44 -4.18
N GLU A 122 12.72 3.17 -4.91
CA GLU A 122 13.09 4.44 -5.55
C GLU A 122 13.50 5.50 -4.53
N VAL A 123 12.78 5.61 -3.41
CA VAL A 123 13.17 6.48 -2.28
C VAL A 123 14.55 6.11 -1.75
N CYS A 124 14.83 4.82 -1.52
CA CYS A 124 16.14 4.36 -1.07
C CYS A 124 17.26 4.70 -2.07
N ILE A 125 17.01 4.50 -3.37
CA ILE A 125 17.97 4.83 -4.43
C ILE A 125 18.25 6.34 -4.47
N ILE A 126 17.22 7.19 -4.35
CA ILE A 126 17.37 8.65 -4.31
C ILE A 126 18.26 9.07 -3.14
N VAL A 127 18.07 8.48 -1.95
CA VAL A 127 18.92 8.75 -0.78
C VAL A 127 20.38 8.38 -1.06
N ILE A 128 20.63 7.20 -1.63
CA ILE A 128 21.99 6.75 -1.99
C ILE A 128 22.61 7.70 -3.01
N LEU A 129 21.88 8.08 -4.06
CA LEU A 129 22.35 9.01 -5.09
C LEU A 129 22.62 10.41 -4.54
N LEU A 130 21.80 10.89 -3.61
CA LEU A 130 21.99 12.18 -2.94
C LEU A 130 23.31 12.17 -2.15
N VAL A 131 23.54 11.13 -1.33
CA VAL A 131 24.76 10.99 -0.53
C VAL A 131 25.99 10.84 -1.43
N ALA A 132 25.92 9.97 -2.45
CA ALA A 132 27.00 9.78 -3.41
C ALA A 132 27.31 11.08 -4.17
N GLY A 133 26.28 11.81 -4.59
CA GLY A 133 26.40 13.11 -5.25
C GLY A 133 27.10 14.13 -4.37
N ILE A 134 26.71 14.26 -3.09
CA ILE A 134 27.38 15.16 -2.13
C ILE A 134 28.86 14.82 -2.00
N ILE A 135 29.20 13.52 -1.87
CA ILE A 135 30.60 13.08 -1.76
C ILE A 135 31.38 13.39 -3.04
N LEU A 136 30.80 13.17 -4.22
CA LEU A 136 31.44 13.44 -5.51
C LEU A 136 31.66 14.94 -5.74
N PHE A 137 30.61 15.75 -5.56
CA PHE A 137 30.66 17.19 -5.77
C PHE A 137 31.46 17.94 -4.71
N SER A 138 31.60 17.40 -3.49
CA SER A 138 32.51 17.99 -2.50
C SER A 138 33.98 17.92 -2.92
N LYS A 139 34.36 16.96 -3.77
CA LYS A 139 35.73 16.81 -4.31
C LYS A 139 35.96 17.63 -5.58
N ILE A 140 34.94 17.82 -6.40
CA ILE A 140 35.00 18.60 -7.63
C ILE A 140 34.73 20.05 -7.22
N ASN A 141 35.79 20.86 -7.04
CA ASN A 141 35.80 22.23 -6.50
C ASN A 141 34.86 23.23 -7.22
N THR A 142 33.54 22.98 -7.16
CA THR A 142 32.45 23.64 -7.89
C THR A 142 31.32 23.93 -6.90
N PRO A 143 31.56 24.82 -5.92
CA PRO A 143 30.63 25.05 -4.80
C PRO A 143 29.22 25.48 -5.25
N ASN A 144 29.11 26.14 -6.40
CA ASN A 144 27.84 26.55 -6.97
C ASN A 144 26.94 25.36 -7.33
N ILE A 145 27.49 24.27 -7.89
CA ILE A 145 26.70 23.11 -8.31
C ILE A 145 26.14 22.38 -7.07
N LEU A 146 26.96 22.22 -6.04
CA LEU A 146 26.56 21.57 -4.79
C LEU A 146 25.42 22.34 -4.09
N ALA A 147 25.48 23.68 -4.11
CA ALA A 147 24.46 24.54 -3.52
C ALA A 147 23.07 24.39 -4.17
N TYR A 148 23.00 24.11 -5.47
CA TYR A 148 21.72 23.83 -6.16
C TYR A 148 21.31 22.35 -6.09
N PHE A 149 22.29 21.43 -6.08
CA PHE A 149 22.02 19.99 -6.07
C PHE A 149 21.33 19.52 -4.79
N ILE A 150 21.79 19.98 -3.62
CA ILE A 150 21.23 19.58 -2.33
C ILE A 150 19.75 19.95 -2.18
N PRO A 151 19.32 21.22 -2.33
CA PRO A 151 17.91 21.57 -2.14
C PRO A 151 17.02 20.89 -3.19
N CYS A 152 17.47 20.77 -4.44
CA CYS A 152 16.74 20.05 -5.48
C CYS A 152 16.53 18.59 -5.09
N GLY A 153 17.59 17.90 -4.66
CA GLY A 153 17.51 16.50 -4.25
C GLY A 153 16.63 16.28 -3.01
N VAL A 154 16.65 17.20 -2.04
CA VAL A 154 15.76 17.16 -0.86
C VAL A 154 14.29 17.36 -1.26
N VAL A 155 14.00 18.28 -2.18
CA VAL A 155 12.63 18.48 -2.70
C VAL A 155 12.14 17.23 -3.43
N PHE A 156 12.97 16.65 -4.30
CA PHE A 156 12.64 15.40 -4.98
C PHE A 156 12.36 14.26 -3.98
N LEU A 157 13.23 14.09 -2.99
CA LEU A 157 13.04 13.09 -1.94
C LEU A 157 11.73 13.31 -1.17
N GLY A 158 11.43 14.57 -0.80
CA GLY A 158 10.20 14.93 -0.11
C GLY A 158 8.94 14.59 -0.91
N VAL A 159 8.93 14.89 -2.21
CA VAL A 159 7.83 14.54 -3.11
C VAL A 159 7.64 13.02 -3.19
N TYR A 160 8.71 12.27 -3.44
CA TYR A 160 8.64 10.81 -3.54
C TYR A 160 8.20 10.15 -2.23
N PHE A 161 8.73 10.61 -1.11
CA PHE A 161 8.34 10.12 0.21
C PHE A 161 6.89 10.43 0.54
N TYR A 162 6.41 11.63 0.20
CA TYR A 162 5.00 12.01 0.36
C TYR A 162 4.08 11.11 -0.47
N LEU A 163 4.40 10.88 -1.75
CA LEU A 163 3.62 9.98 -2.61
C LEU A 163 3.59 8.55 -2.05
N TRP A 164 4.71 8.07 -1.54
CA TRP A 164 4.81 6.76 -0.91
C TRP A 164 3.89 6.64 0.31
N LEU A 165 3.88 7.64 1.20
CA LEU A 165 2.96 7.66 2.35
C LEU A 165 1.49 7.68 1.92
N CYS A 166 1.12 8.49 0.94
CA CYS A 166 -0.26 8.54 0.42
C CYS A 166 -0.72 7.18 -0.12
N LEU A 167 0.17 6.42 -0.75
CA LEU A 167 -0.15 5.10 -1.29
C LEU A 167 -0.23 4.02 -0.21
N VAL A 168 0.62 4.09 0.82
CA VAL A 168 0.50 3.24 2.01
C VAL A 168 -0.84 3.48 2.70
N GLN A 169 -1.26 4.74 2.83
CA GLN A 169 -2.60 5.07 3.36
C GLN A 169 -3.72 4.50 2.48
N LEU A 170 -3.63 4.66 1.16
CA LEU A 170 -4.60 4.09 0.22
C LEU A 170 -4.68 2.56 0.32
N PHE A 171 -3.53 1.90 0.52
CA PHE A 171 -3.46 0.45 0.72
C PHE A 171 -4.20 0.00 1.97
N GLU A 172 -3.95 0.64 3.13
CA GLU A 172 -4.64 0.31 4.38
C GLU A 172 -6.15 0.53 4.26
N GLN A 173 -6.58 1.60 3.56
CA GLN A 173 -8.01 1.82 3.29
C GLN A 173 -8.63 0.68 2.49
N PHE A 174 -7.99 0.25 1.40
CA PHE A 174 -8.49 -0.87 0.59
C PHE A 174 -8.46 -2.19 1.32
N LYS A 175 -7.50 -2.38 2.24
CA LYS A 175 -7.42 -3.56 3.10
C LYS A 175 -8.58 -3.60 4.09
N SER A 176 -8.82 -2.53 4.85
CA SER A 176 -9.94 -2.46 5.80
C SER A 176 -11.30 -2.64 5.11
N ALA A 177 -11.50 -2.00 3.95
CA ALA A 177 -12.74 -2.13 3.19
C ALA A 177 -12.95 -3.55 2.61
N TYR A 178 -11.88 -4.30 2.40
CA TYR A 178 -11.95 -5.71 1.99
C TYR A 178 -12.31 -6.62 3.17
N GLU A 179 -11.62 -6.44 4.31
CA GLU A 179 -11.86 -7.21 5.54
C GLU A 179 -13.32 -7.05 6.02
N GLU A 180 -13.85 -5.83 6.01
CA GLU A 180 -15.24 -5.56 6.37
C GLU A 180 -16.21 -6.35 5.49
N ARG A 181 -16.06 -6.29 4.16
CA ARG A 181 -16.90 -7.08 3.22
C ARG A 181 -16.82 -8.57 3.48
N THR A 182 -15.63 -9.11 3.72
CA THR A 182 -15.48 -10.55 4.01
C THR A 182 -16.12 -10.94 5.34
N SER A 183 -16.09 -10.08 6.35
CA SER A 183 -16.71 -10.33 7.65
C SER A 183 -18.25 -10.35 7.56
N PHE A 184 -18.84 -9.44 6.78
CA PHE A 184 -20.28 -9.43 6.51
C PHE A 184 -20.72 -10.69 5.77
N GLN A 185 -19.96 -11.08 4.75
CA GLN A 185 -20.26 -12.26 3.96
C GLN A 185 -20.12 -13.56 4.79
N SER A 186 -19.16 -13.62 5.72
CA SER A 186 -19.07 -14.74 6.67
C SER A 186 -20.29 -14.81 7.59
N ARG A 187 -20.74 -13.68 8.16
CA ARG A 187 -21.92 -13.63 9.02
C ARG A 187 -23.19 -14.03 8.28
N GLU A 188 -23.35 -13.59 7.04
CA GLU A 188 -24.49 -13.96 6.20
C GLU A 188 -24.51 -15.47 5.91
N ASN A 189 -23.36 -16.06 5.60
CA ASN A 189 -23.24 -17.51 5.41
C ASN A 189 -23.58 -18.29 6.68
N ASP A 190 -23.16 -17.80 7.86
CA ASP A 190 -23.50 -18.43 9.14
C ASP A 190 -25.00 -18.33 9.43
N LEU A 191 -25.62 -17.17 9.21
CA LEU A 191 -27.06 -16.97 9.32
C LEU A 191 -27.85 -17.91 8.41
N ASN A 192 -27.43 -18.05 7.15
CA ASN A 192 -28.06 -18.96 6.19
C ASN A 192 -27.94 -20.42 6.64
N ARG A 193 -26.80 -20.84 7.20
CA ARG A 193 -26.65 -22.18 7.80
C ARG A 193 -27.59 -22.38 8.99
N PHE A 194 -27.67 -21.42 9.90
CA PHE A 194 -28.58 -21.48 11.05
C PHE A 194 -30.05 -21.59 10.61
N CYS A 195 -30.48 -20.81 9.62
CA CYS A 195 -31.84 -20.89 9.07
C CYS A 195 -32.13 -22.25 8.42
N CYS A 196 -31.18 -22.82 7.67
CA CYS A 196 -31.33 -24.18 7.13
C CYS A 196 -31.46 -25.22 8.24
N SER A 197 -30.62 -25.17 9.29
CA SER A 197 -30.73 -26.09 10.43
C SER A 197 -32.06 -26.00 11.16
N LEU A 198 -32.59 -24.78 11.36
CA LEU A 198 -33.92 -24.56 11.95
C LEU A 198 -35.05 -25.13 11.08
N SER A 199 -34.96 -24.99 9.75
CA SER A 199 -35.96 -25.58 8.85
C SER A 199 -35.99 -27.11 8.90
N CYS A 200 -34.82 -27.77 8.98
CA CYS A 200 -34.74 -29.22 9.16
C CYS A 200 -35.25 -29.69 10.53
N PHE A 201 -35.03 -28.90 11.58
CA PHE A 201 -35.54 -29.24 12.92
C PHE A 201 -37.07 -29.15 12.97
N ARG A 202 -37.66 -28.15 12.29
CA ARG A 202 -39.11 -27.98 12.20
C ARG A 202 -39.78 -29.13 11.45
N SER A 203 -39.21 -29.60 10.34
CA SER A 203 -39.73 -30.77 9.62
C SER A 203 -39.65 -32.05 10.46
N ALA A 204 -38.54 -32.29 11.16
CA ALA A 204 -38.39 -33.47 12.03
C ALA A 204 -39.39 -33.46 13.20
N SER A 205 -39.69 -32.28 13.77
CA SER A 205 -40.69 -32.17 14.86
C SER A 205 -42.12 -32.46 14.42
N LEU A 206 -42.45 -32.22 13.15
CA LEU A 206 -43.77 -32.50 12.58
C LEU A 206 -44.00 -33.99 12.31
N ASP A 207 -42.93 -34.74 12.01
CA ASP A 207 -43.01 -36.19 11.80
C ASP A 207 -43.14 -36.98 13.10
N ILE A 208 -42.64 -36.47 14.23
CA ILE A 208 -42.79 -37.11 15.56
C ILE A 208 -44.20 -36.90 16.14
N ALA A 209 -44.93 -35.88 15.65
CA ALA A 209 -46.28 -35.55 16.12
C ALA A 209 -47.39 -36.34 15.42
N LYS A 210 -47.07 -37.28 14.52
CA LYS A 210 -48.01 -38.19 13.85
C LYS A 210 -47.84 -39.61 14.38
#